data_AF-A0AA96CWQ2-F1
#
_entry.id   AF-A0AA96CWQ2-F1
#
_cell.length_a   1.000
_cell.length_b   1.000
_cell.length_c   1.000
_cell.angle_alpha   90.00
_cell.angle_beta   90.00
_cell.angle_gamma   90.00
#
_symmetry.space_group_name_H-M   'P 1'
#
loop_
_entity.id
_entity.type
_entity.pdbx_description
1 polymer ?
#
loop_
_entity_poly.entity_id
_entity_poly.type
_entity_poly.pdbx_seq_one_letter_code
_entity_poly.pdbx_strand_id
1 'polypeptide(L)'
;MIEILVITISKPLLIGVYKDKKLLRKIEQNGLTSDELPILFKDLLEEFDVKTIIYVNTPGSFMSIKIAYIFLKTITMIKGIEFLAANGFLFNQNSPIKALGKKYFINENEEIKVDFLPNMCRISDFELPKSLENIDFSKDTLPIYNLPAV
;
A
#
# COMPACT_ATOMS: atom_id res chain seq x y z
N MET A 1 3.45 -9.66 18.32
CA MET A 1 3.69 -9.88 16.87
C MET A 1 3.98 -8.53 16.23
N ILE A 2 4.98 -8.42 15.33
CA ILE A 2 5.28 -7.19 14.59
C ILE A 2 4.85 -7.33 13.14
N GLU A 3 4.12 -6.33 12.64
CA GLU A 3 3.56 -6.29 11.30
C GLU A 3 3.90 -4.94 10.65
N ILE A 4 4.16 -4.94 9.34
CA ILE A 4 4.48 -3.73 8.60
C ILE A 4 3.46 -3.52 7.49
N LEU A 5 2.80 -2.36 7.46
CA LEU A 5 1.96 -1.92 6.35
C LEU A 5 2.73 -0.93 5.48
N VAL A 6 2.78 -1.18 4.16
CA VAL A 6 3.47 -0.34 3.18
C VAL A 6 2.47 0.21 2.16
N ILE A 7 2.32 1.53 2.12
CA ILE A 7 1.50 2.25 1.13
C ILE A 7 2.47 3.03 0.23
N THR A 8 2.85 2.44 -0.92
CA THR A 8 3.79 3.08 -1.87
C THR A 8 3.10 3.97 -2.91
N ILE A 9 1.77 3.93 -2.97
CA ILE A 9 0.96 4.76 -3.86
C ILE A 9 0.66 6.15 -3.29
N SER A 10 0.95 6.37 -2.00
CA SER A 10 0.83 7.66 -1.35
C SER A 10 2.04 8.55 -1.66
N LYS A 11 1.86 9.86 -1.48
CA LYS A 11 2.94 10.85 -1.54
C LYS A 11 2.81 11.77 -0.33
N PRO A 12 3.70 11.69 0.67
CA PRO A 12 4.87 10.81 0.78
C PRO A 12 4.52 9.31 0.88
N LEU A 13 5.51 8.43 0.67
CA LEU A 13 5.38 7.00 0.95
C LEU A 13 5.10 6.80 2.44
N LEU A 14 4.13 5.96 2.78
CA LEU A 14 3.75 5.70 4.18
C LEU A 14 4.10 4.26 4.57
N ILE A 15 4.76 4.12 5.72
CA ILE A 15 5.00 2.84 6.37
C ILE A 15 4.49 2.90 7.81
N GLY A 16 3.67 1.92 8.18
CA GLY A 16 3.25 1.72 9.57
C GLY A 16 3.87 0.46 10.14
N VAL A 17 4.48 0.57 11.32
CA VAL A 17 4.87 -0.58 12.15
C VAL A 17 3.78 -0.79 13.18
N TYR A 18 3.29 -2.01 13.28
CA TYR A 18 2.22 -2.41 14.18
C TYR A 18 2.73 -3.47 15.14
N LYS A 19 2.34 -3.34 16.40
CA LYS A 19 2.56 -4.35 17.42
C LYS A 19 1.22 -4.84 17.91
N ASP A 20 0.98 -6.14 17.75
CA ASP A 20 -0.28 -6.79 18.12
C ASP A 20 -1.46 -6.03 17.51
N LYS A 21 -1.40 -5.83 16.17
CA LYS A 21 -2.39 -5.09 15.36
C LYS A 21 -2.52 -3.59 15.64
N LYS A 22 -1.86 -3.01 16.65
CA LYS A 22 -1.97 -1.58 16.97
C LYS A 22 -0.79 -0.79 16.41
N LEU A 23 -1.06 0.40 15.87
CA LEU A 23 -0.03 1.26 15.29
C LEU A 23 0.98 1.66 16.38
N LEU A 24 2.23 1.23 16.19
CA LEU A 24 3.36 1.52 17.08
C LEU A 24 4.19 2.69 16.54
N ARG A 25 4.48 2.69 15.23
CA ARG A 25 5.30 3.72 14.60
C ARG A 25 4.78 4.06 13.21
N LYS A 26 4.76 5.35 12.89
CA LYS A 26 4.48 5.89 11.56
C LYS A 26 5.78 6.43 10.96
N ILE A 27 6.02 6.11 9.70
CA ILE A 27 7.14 6.61 8.89
C ILE A 27 6.54 7.23 7.64
N GLU A 28 6.97 8.44 7.33
CA GLU A 28 6.69 9.12 6.06
C GLU A 28 8.02 9.37 5.36
N GLN A 29 8.14 8.97 4.10
CA GLN A 29 9.37 9.15 3.33
C GLN A 29 9.09 9.76 1.97
N ASN A 30 9.83 10.83 1.65
CA ASN A 30 9.85 11.41 0.32
C ASN A 30 10.96 10.78 -0.50
N GLY A 31 10.74 10.58 -1.81
CA GLY A 31 11.74 10.02 -2.71
C GLY A 31 11.15 9.00 -3.67
N LEU A 32 12.02 8.39 -4.49
CA LEU A 32 11.62 7.31 -5.38
C LEU A 32 11.48 6.01 -4.59
N THR A 33 10.39 5.28 -4.80
CA THR A 33 10.13 4.00 -4.12
C THR A 33 11.28 2.99 -4.29
N SER A 34 11.98 3.01 -5.44
CA SER A 34 13.15 2.16 -5.70
C SER A 34 14.30 2.39 -4.74
N ASP A 35 14.47 3.63 -4.30
CA ASP A 35 15.66 4.07 -3.58
C ASP A 35 15.39 4.05 -2.08
N GLU A 36 14.22 4.52 -1.69
CA GLU A 36 13.84 4.67 -0.29
C GLU A 36 13.44 3.33 0.36
N LEU A 37 12.72 2.46 -0.36
CA LEU A 37 12.17 1.24 0.22
C LEU A 37 13.26 0.28 0.72
N PRO A 38 14.37 0.03 0.00
CA PRO A 38 15.46 -0.81 0.50
C PRO A 38 16.14 -0.26 1.75
N ILE A 39 16.34 1.07 1.83
CA ILE A 39 16.99 1.71 2.98
C ILE A 39 16.11 1.56 4.22
N LEU A 40 14.82 1.89 4.10
CA LEU A 40 13.86 1.75 5.21
C LEU A 40 13.75 0.31 5.71
N PHE A 41 13.71 -0.66 4.79
CA PHE A 41 13.59 -2.07 5.17
C PHE A 41 14.87 -2.67 5.75
N LYS A 42 16.05 -2.13 5.43
CA LYS A 42 17.27 -2.48 6.15
C LYS A 42 17.11 -2.18 7.63
N ASP A 43 16.78 -0.93 7.96
CA ASP A 43 16.66 -0.48 9.35
C ASP A 43 15.51 -1.19 10.09
N LEU A 44 14.36 -1.36 9.44
CA LEU A 44 13.20 -2.05 10.03
C LEU A 44 13.46 -3.52 10.36
N LEU A 45 14.21 -4.23 9.50
CA LEU A 45 14.52 -5.65 9.71
C LEU A 45 15.68 -5.86 10.71
N GLU A 46 16.53 -4.84 10.93
CA GLU A 46 17.52 -4.84 12.00
C GLU A 46 16.86 -4.55 13.37
N GLU A 47 15.87 -3.68 13.40
CA GLU A 47 15.20 -3.25 14.63
C GLU A 47 14.11 -4.21 15.12
N PHE A 48 13.39 -4.89 14.21
CA PHE A 48 12.22 -5.70 14.55
C PHE A 48 12.29 -7.13 14.03
N ASP A 49 11.78 -8.06 14.84
CA ASP A 49 11.42 -9.41 14.40
C ASP A 49 10.05 -9.38 13.68
N VAL A 50 10.06 -8.93 12.42
CA VAL A 50 8.88 -8.76 11.57
C VAL A 50 8.28 -10.11 11.20
N LYS A 51 6.98 -10.29 11.46
CA LYS A 51 6.25 -11.54 11.15
C LYS A 51 5.39 -11.46 9.90
N THR A 52 4.86 -10.28 9.60
CA THR A 52 3.99 -10.05 8.45
C THR A 52 4.31 -8.72 7.79
N ILE A 53 4.37 -8.71 6.46
CA ILE A 53 4.43 -7.50 5.64
C ILE A 53 3.16 -7.45 4.79
N ILE A 54 2.41 -6.36 4.92
CA ILE A 54 1.24 -6.03 4.11
C ILE A 54 1.61 -4.88 3.18
N TYR A 55 1.25 -4.98 1.91
CA TYR A 55 1.47 -3.88 0.96
C TYR A 55 0.21 -3.57 0.15
N VAL A 56 0.07 -2.31 -0.28
CA VAL A 56 -1.01 -1.92 -1.18
C VAL A 56 -0.70 -2.36 -2.60
N ASN A 57 -1.51 -3.28 -3.15
CA ASN A 57 -1.30 -3.85 -4.48
C ASN A 57 -2.22 -3.27 -5.58
N THR A 58 -3.19 -2.43 -5.21
CA THR A 58 -4.11 -1.72 -6.13
C THR A 58 -4.99 -0.72 -5.39
N PRO A 59 -5.61 0.27 -6.07
CA PRO A 59 -5.19 0.83 -7.35
C PRO A 59 -4.26 2.02 -7.11
N GLY A 60 -3.48 2.41 -8.10
CA GLY A 60 -2.58 3.55 -8.00
C GLY A 60 -1.41 3.48 -9.00
N SER A 61 -0.29 4.08 -8.63
CA SER A 61 0.93 4.08 -9.44
C SER A 61 1.41 2.66 -9.71
N PHE A 62 1.19 2.18 -10.94
CA PHE A 62 1.60 0.84 -11.34
C PHE A 62 3.10 0.60 -11.12
N MET A 63 3.92 1.60 -11.41
CA MET A 63 5.37 1.52 -11.26
C MET A 63 5.78 1.34 -9.78
N SER A 64 5.18 2.13 -8.89
CA SER A 64 5.41 2.04 -7.43
C SER A 64 4.96 0.70 -6.86
N ILE A 65 3.80 0.20 -7.28
CA ILE A 65 3.27 -1.11 -6.86
C ILE A 65 4.20 -2.24 -7.34
N LYS A 66 4.67 -2.18 -8.60
CA LYS A 66 5.54 -3.21 -9.18
C LYS A 66 6.88 -3.30 -8.47
N ILE A 67 7.53 -2.16 -8.22
CA ILE A 67 8.79 -2.10 -7.48
C ILE A 67 8.59 -2.64 -6.07
N ALA A 68 7.55 -2.16 -5.37
CA ALA A 68 7.25 -2.62 -4.02
C ALA A 68 7.01 -4.13 -3.98
N TYR A 69 6.23 -4.67 -4.91
CA TYR A 69 5.99 -6.11 -5.00
C TYR A 69 7.29 -6.90 -5.18
N ILE A 70 8.11 -6.57 -6.17
CA ILE A 70 9.35 -7.32 -6.44
C ILE A 70 10.26 -7.31 -5.20
N PHE A 71 10.45 -6.14 -4.60
CA PHE A 71 11.30 -5.99 -3.43
C PHE A 71 10.75 -6.73 -2.20
N LEU A 72 9.51 -6.45 -1.80
CA LEU A 72 8.90 -7.02 -0.60
C LEU A 72 8.65 -8.51 -0.73
N LYS A 73 8.24 -8.99 -1.91
CA LYS A 73 8.07 -10.43 -2.17
C LYS A 73 9.40 -11.16 -2.03
N THR A 74 10.49 -10.60 -2.55
CA THR A 74 11.83 -11.20 -2.45
C THR A 74 12.26 -11.28 -0.98
N ILE A 75 12.14 -10.18 -0.23
CA ILE A 75 12.54 -10.13 1.19
C ILE A 75 11.71 -11.09 2.04
N THR A 76 10.39 -11.11 1.85
CA THR A 76 9.50 -12.00 2.61
C THR A 76 9.80 -13.47 2.36
N MET A 77 10.09 -13.85 1.12
CA MET A 77 10.52 -15.21 0.78
C MET A 77 11.85 -15.58 1.44
N ILE A 78 12.85 -14.69 1.38
CA ILE A 78 14.19 -14.95 1.97
C ILE A 78 14.10 -15.10 3.50
N LYS A 79 13.27 -14.27 4.15
CA LYS A 79 13.18 -14.21 5.61
C LYS A 79 12.09 -15.11 6.21
N GLY A 80 11.28 -15.78 5.38
CA GLY A 80 10.14 -16.57 5.85
C GLY A 80 9.05 -15.72 6.53
N ILE A 81 8.88 -14.48 6.08
CA ILE A 81 7.88 -13.53 6.60
C ILE A 81 6.58 -13.71 5.80
N GLU A 82 5.43 -13.65 6.48
CA GLU A 82 4.13 -13.68 5.79
C GLU A 82 3.96 -12.43 4.91
N PHE A 83 3.48 -12.62 3.67
CA PHE A 83 3.26 -11.52 2.73
C PHE A 83 1.79 -11.45 2.34
N LEU A 84 1.19 -10.28 2.57
CA LEU A 84 -0.23 -10.02 2.33
C LEU A 84 -0.40 -8.75 1.49
N ALA A 85 -1.58 -8.62 0.88
CA ALA A 85 -1.94 -7.46 0.07
C ALA A 85 -3.22 -6.78 0.56
N ALA A 86 -3.33 -5.49 0.25
CA ALA A 86 -4.47 -4.66 0.61
C ALA A 86 -4.86 -3.74 -0.55
N ASN A 87 -6.16 -3.42 -0.61
CA ASN A 87 -6.68 -2.39 -1.51
C ASN A 87 -6.41 -0.99 -0.92
N GLY A 88 -5.91 -0.06 -1.73
CA GLY A 88 -5.59 1.31 -1.37
C GLY A 88 -6.80 2.10 -0.88
N PHE A 89 -8.01 1.74 -1.35
CA PHE A 89 -9.24 2.37 -0.88
C PHE A 89 -9.52 2.18 0.62
N LEU A 90 -8.94 1.12 1.22
CA LEU A 90 -9.01 0.88 2.67
C LEU A 90 -8.31 1.98 3.47
N PHE A 91 -7.41 2.73 2.84
CA PHE A 91 -6.52 3.68 3.51
C PHE A 91 -6.72 5.12 3.07
N ASN A 92 -7.73 5.44 2.27
CA ASN A 92 -7.99 6.81 1.82
C ASN A 92 -9.48 7.19 1.90
N GLN A 93 -10.21 6.60 2.85
CA GLN A 93 -11.65 6.83 3.07
C GLN A 93 -12.50 6.51 1.82
N ASN A 94 -12.07 5.53 1.02
CA ASN A 94 -12.72 5.16 -0.24
C ASN A 94 -12.87 6.34 -1.23
N SER A 95 -11.98 7.33 -1.18
CA SER A 95 -12.01 8.49 -2.08
C SER A 95 -11.29 8.21 -3.41
N PRO A 96 -11.56 8.98 -4.50
CA PRO A 96 -10.95 8.71 -5.81
C PRO A 96 -9.41 8.74 -5.79
N ILE A 97 -8.77 7.69 -6.31
CA ILE A 97 -7.31 7.58 -6.40
C ILE A 97 -6.86 7.99 -7.80
N LYS A 98 -5.79 8.78 -7.91
CA LYS A 98 -5.30 9.26 -9.21
C LYS A 98 -4.93 8.09 -10.14
N ALA A 99 -5.46 8.09 -11.37
CA ALA A 99 -5.12 7.16 -12.43
C ALA A 99 -4.25 7.86 -13.49
N LEU A 100 -4.74 7.99 -14.73
CA LEU A 100 -4.02 8.60 -15.86
C LEU A 100 -4.68 9.91 -16.30
N GLY A 101 -3.88 10.96 -16.54
CA GLY A 101 -4.36 12.24 -17.05
C GLY A 101 -5.36 12.90 -16.10
N LYS A 102 -6.61 13.11 -16.53
CA LYS A 102 -7.72 13.63 -15.70
C LYS A 102 -8.61 12.54 -15.09
N LYS A 103 -8.28 11.26 -15.29
CA LYS A 103 -9.05 10.12 -14.78
C LYS A 103 -8.54 9.63 -13.42
N TYR A 104 -9.44 8.97 -12.71
CA TYR A 104 -9.28 8.48 -11.35
C TYR A 104 -9.87 7.08 -11.25
N PHE A 105 -9.29 6.27 -10.37
CA PHE A 105 -9.90 5.05 -9.89
C PHE A 105 -11.00 5.41 -8.90
N ILE A 106 -12.19 4.85 -9.10
CA ILE A 106 -13.36 5.05 -8.26
C ILE A 106 -13.86 3.66 -7.87
N ASN A 107 -14.10 3.44 -6.57
CA ASN A 107 -14.62 2.19 -6.05
C ASN A 107 -16.12 2.33 -5.75
N GLU A 108 -16.94 1.63 -6.52
CA GLU A 108 -18.38 1.56 -6.36
C GLU A 108 -18.76 0.10 -6.09
N ASN A 109 -19.23 -0.22 -4.88
CA ASN A 109 -19.67 -1.57 -4.53
C ASN A 109 -18.62 -2.66 -4.87
N GLU A 110 -17.35 -2.41 -4.52
CA GLU A 110 -16.21 -3.32 -4.79
C GLU A 110 -15.79 -3.42 -6.26
N GLU A 111 -16.46 -2.70 -7.16
CA GLU A 111 -16.06 -2.56 -8.56
C GLU A 111 -15.20 -1.31 -8.74
N ILE A 112 -13.95 -1.50 -9.20
CA ILE A 112 -13.03 -0.40 -9.48
C ILE A 112 -13.19 0.04 -10.94
N LYS A 113 -13.69 1.26 -11.13
CA LYS A 113 -13.86 1.91 -12.45
C LYS A 113 -12.82 3.02 -12.64
N VAL A 114 -12.57 3.37 -13.90
CA VAL A 114 -11.67 4.46 -14.28
C VAL A 114 -12.45 5.53 -15.02
N ASP A 115 -12.72 6.64 -14.34
CA ASP A 115 -13.52 7.73 -14.90
C ASP A 115 -12.96 9.11 -14.50
N PHE A 116 -13.51 10.18 -15.08
CA PHE A 116 -13.25 11.54 -14.62
C PHE A 116 -13.79 11.74 -13.20
N LEU A 117 -13.18 12.67 -12.46
CA LEU A 117 -13.70 13.07 -11.16
C LEU A 117 -15.16 13.55 -11.31
N PRO A 118 -16.10 13.00 -10.54
CA PRO A 118 -17.42 13.58 -10.40
C PRO A 118 -17.29 15.00 -9.83
N ASN A 119 -18.13 15.91 -10.31
CA ASN A 119 -18.18 17.26 -9.76
C ASN A 119 -18.49 17.20 -8.24
N MET A 120 -17.72 17.94 -7.43
CA MET A 120 -17.78 17.97 -5.95
C MET A 120 -17.15 16.80 -5.17
N CYS A 121 -16.45 15.85 -5.81
CA CYS A 121 -15.69 14.84 -5.06
C CYS A 121 -14.48 15.45 -4.32
N ARG A 122 -14.36 15.17 -3.01
CA ARG A 122 -13.14 15.41 -2.24
C ARG A 122 -12.20 14.23 -2.40
N ILE A 123 -10.92 14.52 -2.60
CA ILE A 123 -9.85 13.54 -2.58
C ILE A 123 -9.29 13.56 -1.15
N SER A 124 -9.32 12.40 -0.48
CA SER A 124 -8.71 12.25 0.84
C SER A 124 -7.30 11.70 0.68
N ASP A 125 -6.40 12.17 1.54
CA ASP A 125 -5.04 11.63 1.61
C ASP A 125 -5.05 10.19 2.14
N PHE A 126 -3.94 9.48 1.89
CA PHE A 126 -3.74 8.17 2.49
C PHE A 126 -3.37 8.31 3.96
N GLU A 127 -3.93 7.43 4.79
CA GLU A 127 -3.70 7.38 6.23
C GLU A 127 -3.39 5.96 6.67
N LEU A 128 -2.51 5.85 7.67
CA LEU A 128 -2.28 4.59 8.36
C LEU A 128 -3.39 4.37 9.39
N PRO A 129 -4.08 3.22 9.39
CA PRO A 129 -5.11 2.95 10.39
C PRO A 129 -4.50 2.83 11.78
N LYS A 130 -5.28 3.14 12.83
CA LYS A 130 -4.83 2.95 14.22
C LYS A 130 -4.75 1.47 14.62
N SER A 131 -5.51 0.61 13.95
CA SER A 131 -5.58 -0.83 14.20
C SER A 131 -5.77 -1.60 12.89
N LEU A 132 -5.18 -2.80 12.81
CA LEU A 132 -5.34 -3.76 11.71
C LEU A 132 -6.40 -4.86 12.02
N GLU A 133 -7.05 -4.84 13.20
CA GLU A 133 -7.92 -5.94 13.67
C GLU A 133 -9.14 -6.22 12.76
N ASN A 134 -9.67 -5.20 12.09
CA ASN A 134 -10.88 -5.29 11.26
C ASN A 134 -10.60 -5.03 9.78
N ILE A 135 -9.40 -5.40 9.31
CA ILE A 135 -9.01 -5.23 7.92
C ILE A 135 -8.69 -6.60 7.33
N ASP A 136 -9.46 -6.98 6.31
CA ASP A 136 -9.24 -8.22 5.58
C ASP A 136 -8.11 -8.03 4.56
N PHE A 137 -7.02 -8.75 4.77
CA PHE A 137 -5.89 -8.77 3.86
C PHE A 137 -5.92 -9.99 2.96
N SER A 138 -5.51 -9.80 1.71
CA SER A 138 -5.49 -10.86 0.71
C SER A 138 -4.17 -11.63 0.74
N LYS A 139 -4.25 -12.96 0.54
CA LYS A 139 -3.09 -13.81 0.22
C LYS A 139 -2.72 -13.75 -1.26
N ASP A 140 -3.63 -13.30 -2.12
CA ASP A 140 -3.29 -12.97 -3.51
C ASP A 140 -2.54 -11.63 -3.52
N THR A 141 -1.22 -11.75 -3.55
CA THR A 141 -0.30 -10.62 -3.47
C THR A 141 0.12 -10.10 -4.83
N LEU A 142 -0.47 -10.53 -5.94
CA LEU A 142 -0.06 -10.01 -7.24
C LEU A 142 -0.54 -8.55 -7.41
N PRO A 143 0.25 -7.67 -8.06
CA PRO A 143 -0.24 -6.37 -8.50
C PRO A 143 -1.50 -6.51 -9.36
N ILE A 144 -2.55 -5.75 -9.05
CA ILE A 144 -3.79 -5.75 -9.84
C ILE A 144 -3.77 -4.52 -10.76
N TYR A 145 -4.03 -4.77 -12.04
CA TYR A 145 -3.95 -3.79 -13.11
C TYR A 145 -5.36 -3.33 -13.50
N ASN A 146 -5.75 -2.15 -13.04
CA ASN A 146 -7.08 -1.60 -13.30
C ASN A 146 -7.14 -0.68 -14.52
N LEU A 147 -6.07 -0.63 -15.32
CA LEU A 147 -6.01 0.10 -16.58
C LEU A 147 -5.98 -0.89 -17.75
N PRO A 148 -6.66 -0.60 -18.88
CA PRO A 148 -6.59 -1.43 -20.07
C PRO A 148 -5.15 -1.53 -20.57
N ALA A 149 -4.83 -2.65 -21.22
CA ALA A 149 -3.58 -2.81 -21.95
C ALA A 149 -3.47 -1.73 -23.04
N VAL A 150 -2.28 -1.15 -23.18
CA VAL A 150 -1.94 -0.17 -24.21
C VAL A 150 -1.21 -0.86 -25.34
#